data_AF-A0AAP5N0D9-F1
#
_entry.id   AF-A0AAP5N0D9-F1
#
_cell.length_a   1.000
_cell.length_b   1.000
_cell.length_c   1.000
_cell.angle_alpha   90.00
_cell.angle_beta   90.00
_cell.angle_gamma   90.00
#
_symmetry.space_group_name_H-M   'P 1'
#
loop_
_entity.id
_entity.type
_entity.pdbx_description
1 polymer ?
#
loop_
_entity_poly.entity_id
_entity_poly.type
_entity_poly.pdbx_seq_one_letter_code
_entity_poly.pdbx_strand_id
1 'polypeptide(L)'
;MRKIERFNIALAITGLFPEADSSRDFIVMDDGYGNQWIAEWHLDAPIPTKEELREGYKKYLEAEAKKPRPASLKELRLEKDLAIVEITRALAGNTRDAFTKESSTVASWLRLIKQEIVTAEDVPEFLNLREVVLHIIEEDGLWNV
;
A
#
# COMPACT_ATOMS: atom_id res chain seq x y z
N MET A 1 -2.13 -23.51 19.67
CA MET A 1 -2.55 -23.09 18.30
C MET A 1 -1.29 -22.96 17.46
N ARG A 2 -1.12 -23.75 16.38
CA ARG A 2 -0.02 -23.53 15.44
C ARG A 2 -0.36 -22.25 14.66
N LYS A 3 0.45 -21.20 14.78
CA LYS A 3 0.40 -20.09 13.82
C LYS A 3 0.67 -20.71 12.46
N ILE A 4 -0.34 -20.73 11.60
CA ILE A 4 -0.11 -21.03 10.18
C ILE A 4 0.72 -19.85 9.69
N GLU A 5 2.00 -20.05 9.47
CA GLU A 5 2.84 -19.06 8.78
C GLU A 5 2.22 -18.82 7.40
N ARG A 6 1.56 -17.67 7.26
CA ARG A 6 1.10 -17.16 5.98
C ARG A 6 2.19 -16.24 5.45
N PHE A 7 2.77 -16.61 4.32
CA PHE A 7 3.70 -15.75 3.58
C PHE A 7 3.05 -15.36 2.25
N ASN A 8 3.44 -14.20 1.72
CA ASN A 8 2.91 -13.69 0.46
C ASN A 8 3.57 -14.44 -0.72
N ILE A 9 2.78 -15.14 -1.53
CA ILE A 9 3.26 -15.97 -2.64
C ILE A 9 3.87 -15.10 -3.74
N ALA A 10 3.29 -13.93 -4.03
CA ALA A 10 3.84 -13.04 -5.05
C ALA A 10 5.23 -12.53 -4.64
N LEU A 11 5.39 -12.10 -3.38
CA LEU A 11 6.69 -11.67 -2.85
C LEU A 11 7.69 -12.84 -2.77
N ALA A 12 7.22 -14.04 -2.49
CA ALA A 12 8.04 -15.25 -2.55
C ALA A 12 8.59 -15.50 -3.96
N ILE A 13 7.73 -15.40 -4.98
CA ILE A 13 8.11 -15.55 -6.39
C ILE A 13 9.10 -14.44 -6.77
N THR A 14 8.89 -13.19 -6.39
CA THR A 14 9.86 -12.09 -6.60
C THR A 14 11.21 -12.38 -5.94
N GLY A 15 11.23 -13.04 -4.78
CA GLY A 15 12.48 -13.45 -4.14
C GLY A 15 13.22 -14.59 -4.84
N LEU A 16 12.51 -15.46 -5.57
CA LEU A 16 13.10 -16.54 -6.39
C LEU A 16 13.48 -16.06 -7.79
N PHE A 17 12.65 -15.20 -8.38
CA PHE A 17 12.75 -14.66 -9.72
C PHE A 17 12.62 -13.13 -9.66
N PRO A 18 13.69 -12.40 -9.31
CA PRO A 18 13.66 -10.95 -9.15
C PRO A 18 13.27 -10.18 -10.41
N GLU A 19 13.52 -10.78 -11.59
CA GLU A 19 13.21 -10.20 -12.90
C GLU A 19 11.77 -10.50 -13.37
N ALA A 20 11.02 -11.34 -12.64
CA ALA A 20 9.67 -11.73 -13.04
C ALA A 20 8.66 -10.62 -12.72
N ASP A 21 7.84 -10.28 -13.71
CA ASP A 21 6.76 -9.31 -13.61
C ASP A 21 5.46 -10.01 -13.19
N SER A 22 4.93 -9.65 -12.02
CA SER A 22 3.69 -10.21 -11.45
C SER A 22 2.41 -9.84 -12.21
N SER A 23 2.51 -9.01 -13.25
CA SER A 23 1.41 -8.69 -14.17
C SER A 23 1.46 -9.45 -15.49
N ARG A 24 2.55 -10.19 -15.76
CA ARG A 24 2.81 -10.86 -17.04
C ARG A 24 3.26 -12.29 -16.91
N ASP A 25 4.22 -12.53 -16.02
CA ASP A 25 4.96 -13.79 -15.93
C ASP A 25 4.27 -14.79 -15.00
N PHE A 26 3.48 -14.29 -14.05
CA PHE A 26 2.64 -15.11 -13.17
C PHE A 26 1.52 -14.26 -12.58
N ILE A 27 0.40 -14.89 -12.23
CA ILE A 27 -0.72 -14.22 -11.55
C ILE A 27 -0.97 -14.93 -10.23
N VAL A 28 -0.93 -14.18 -9.13
CA VAL A 28 -1.34 -14.67 -7.80
C VAL A 28 -2.71 -14.10 -7.46
N MET A 29 -3.63 -14.99 -7.11
CA MET A 29 -4.93 -14.61 -6.57
C MET A 29 -4.97 -14.83 -5.06
N ASP A 30 -5.81 -14.06 -4.39
CA ASP A 30 -6.13 -14.19 -2.97
C ASP A 30 -7.65 -14.29 -2.82
N ASP A 31 -8.11 -15.10 -1.86
CA ASP A 31 -9.55 -15.24 -1.58
C ASP A 31 -10.10 -14.13 -0.66
N GLY A 32 -9.28 -13.15 -0.30
CA GLY A 32 -9.61 -12.08 0.66
C GLY A 32 -9.59 -12.54 2.12
N TYR A 33 -9.41 -13.84 2.38
CA TYR A 33 -9.19 -14.41 3.70
C TYR A 33 -7.72 -14.74 3.96
N GLY A 34 -6.83 -14.32 3.05
CA GLY A 34 -5.39 -14.50 3.10
C GLY A 34 -4.91 -15.87 2.63
N ASN A 35 -5.75 -16.62 1.89
CA ASN A 35 -5.30 -17.79 1.16
C ASN A 35 -4.95 -17.41 -0.26
N GLN A 36 -3.66 -17.50 -0.58
CA GLN A 36 -3.13 -17.17 -1.89
C GLN A 36 -2.85 -18.43 -2.71
N TRP A 37 -3.02 -18.34 -4.03
CA TRP A 37 -2.60 -19.38 -4.96
C TRP A 37 -2.09 -18.77 -6.27
N ILE A 38 -1.24 -19.51 -6.97
CA ILE A 38 -0.78 -19.15 -8.31
C ILE A 38 -1.90 -19.54 -9.28
N ALA A 39 -2.55 -18.55 -9.86
CA ALA A 39 -3.63 -18.72 -10.82
C ALA A 39 -3.09 -18.96 -12.23
N GLU A 40 -2.03 -18.24 -12.61
CA GLU A 40 -1.37 -18.38 -13.91
C GLU A 40 0.15 -18.40 -13.74
N TRP A 41 0.82 -19.13 -14.63
CA TRP A 41 2.28 -19.30 -14.63
C TRP A 41 2.80 -19.34 -16.05
N HIS A 42 3.58 -18.33 -16.43
CA HIS A 42 4.09 -18.11 -17.79
C HIS A 42 5.63 -18.11 -17.86
N LEU A 43 6.32 -18.33 -16.73
CA LEU A 43 7.77 -18.46 -16.68
C LEU A 43 8.24 -19.79 -17.25
N ASP A 44 9.38 -19.77 -17.95
CA ASP A 44 10.10 -20.97 -18.42
C ASP A 44 10.88 -21.65 -17.27
N ALA A 45 10.18 -21.85 -16.16
CA ALA A 45 10.66 -22.49 -14.95
C ALA A 45 9.52 -23.35 -14.36
N PRO A 46 9.82 -24.41 -13.60
CA PRO A 46 8.77 -25.15 -12.90
C PRO A 46 8.07 -24.27 -11.86
N ILE A 47 6.77 -24.52 -11.64
CA ILE A 47 6.03 -23.86 -10.55
C ILE A 47 6.68 -24.24 -9.21
N PRO A 48 7.10 -23.25 -8.38
CA PRO A 48 7.81 -23.51 -7.14
C PRO A 48 6.95 -24.27 -6.11
N THR A 49 7.60 -25.15 -5.36
CA THR A 49 7.02 -25.83 -4.19
C THR A 49 6.81 -24.88 -3.02
N LYS A 50 6.03 -25.30 -2.01
CA LYS A 50 5.78 -24.46 -0.81
C LYS A 50 7.07 -24.15 -0.05
N GLU A 51 7.99 -25.10 -0.01
CA GLU A 51 9.30 -24.97 0.61
C GLU A 51 10.15 -23.92 -0.12
N GLU A 52 10.20 -24.00 -1.46
CA GLU A 52 10.91 -23.02 -2.30
C GLU A 52 10.29 -21.62 -2.17
N LEU A 53 8.96 -21.51 -2.14
CA LEU A 53 8.30 -20.23 -1.90
C LEU A 53 8.64 -19.66 -0.52
N ARG A 54 8.76 -20.49 0.51
CA ARG A 54 9.19 -20.03 1.84
C ARG A 54 10.62 -19.46 1.79
N GLU A 55 11.52 -20.14 1.09
CA GLU A 55 12.90 -19.65 0.90
C GLU A 55 12.94 -18.37 0.05
N GLY A 56 12.13 -18.30 -1.00
CA GLY A 56 11.93 -17.11 -1.82
C GLY A 56 11.49 -15.91 -0.98
N TYR A 57 10.49 -16.11 -0.12
CA TYR A 57 10.00 -15.06 0.76
C TYR A 57 11.09 -14.57 1.73
N LYS A 58 11.90 -15.49 2.27
CA LYS A 58 13.04 -15.12 3.11
C LYS A 58 14.07 -14.28 2.34
N LYS A 59 14.42 -14.68 1.12
CA LYS A 59 15.32 -13.92 0.24
C LYS A 59 14.78 -12.52 -0.05
N TYR A 60 13.49 -12.41 -0.31
CA TYR A 60 12.82 -11.11 -0.48
C TYR A 60 12.99 -10.23 0.76
N LEU A 61 12.69 -10.76 1.95
CA LEU A 61 12.84 -10.00 3.21
C LEU A 61 14.29 -9.59 3.48
N GLU A 62 15.26 -10.45 3.18
CA GLU A 62 16.69 -10.11 3.32
C GLU A 62 17.13 -9.04 2.32
N ALA A 63 16.63 -9.08 1.08
CA ALA A 63 16.87 -8.05 0.08
C ALA A 63 16.23 -6.72 0.49
N GLU A 64 14.99 -6.75 0.98
CA GLU A 64 14.28 -5.59 1.49
C GLU A 64 14.99 -4.96 2.69
N ALA A 65 15.52 -5.77 3.60
CA ALA A 65 16.29 -5.31 4.75
C ALA A 65 17.65 -4.70 4.37
N LYS A 66 18.20 -5.07 3.20
CA LYS A 66 19.46 -4.52 2.65
C LYS A 66 19.25 -3.26 1.82
N LYS A 67 18.02 -2.98 1.36
CA LYS A 67 17.72 -1.69 0.72
C LYS A 67 18.09 -0.58 1.72
N PRO A 68 18.74 0.51 1.25
CA PRO A 68 18.99 1.64 2.13
C PRO A 68 17.64 2.07 2.70
N ARG A 69 17.48 1.93 4.01
CA ARG A 69 16.37 2.59 4.70
C ARG A 69 16.46 4.07 4.32
N PRO A 70 15.35 4.75 4.02
CA PRO A 70 15.38 6.19 3.82
C PRO A 70 16.16 6.80 4.99
N ALA A 71 17.20 7.55 4.66
CA ALA A 71 18.26 7.94 5.59
C ALA A 71 17.74 8.86 6.70
N SER A 72 16.53 9.39 6.54
CA SER A 72 15.86 10.18 7.56
C SER A 72 14.34 10.20 7.38
N LEU A 73 13.64 10.53 8.46
CA LEU A 73 12.22 10.93 8.46
C LEU A 73 11.89 12.00 7.39
N LYS A 74 12.86 12.81 6.96
CA LYS A 74 12.68 13.84 5.93
C LYS A 74 12.60 13.24 4.53
N GLU A 75 13.37 12.21 4.23
CA GLU A 75 13.30 11.51 2.94
C GLU A 75 12.02 10.70 2.82
N LEU A 76 11.61 10.04 3.90
CA LEU A 76 10.31 9.35 3.94
C LEU A 76 9.13 10.32 3.79
N ARG A 77 9.22 11.51 4.41
CA ARG A 77 8.24 12.59 4.21
C ARG A 77 8.25 13.09 2.76
N LEU A 78 9.43 13.32 2.18
CA LEU A 78 9.55 13.79 0.80
C LEU A 78 9.00 12.77 -0.21
N GLU A 79 9.29 11.47 -0.04
CA GLU A 79 8.76 10.41 -0.90
C GLU A 79 7.25 10.29 -0.76
N LYS A 80 6.73 10.41 0.46
CA LYS A 80 5.28 10.47 0.73
C LYS A 80 4.63 11.72 0.12
N ASP A 81 5.27 12.89 0.23
CA ASP A 81 4.78 14.15 -0.34
C ASP A 81 4.79 14.10 -1.87
N LEU A 82 5.80 13.48 -2.47
CA LEU A 82 5.88 13.23 -3.91
C LEU A 82 4.78 12.26 -4.36
N ALA A 83 4.54 11.17 -3.64
CA ALA A 83 3.44 10.25 -3.93
C ALA A 83 2.07 10.94 -3.81
N ILE A 84 1.89 11.82 -2.81
CA ILE A 84 0.69 12.66 -2.66
C ILE A 84 0.54 13.61 -3.86
N VAL A 85 1.63 14.22 -4.33
CA VAL A 85 1.63 15.10 -5.52
C VAL A 85 1.33 14.33 -6.80
N GLU A 86 1.87 13.12 -6.97
CA GLU A 86 1.59 12.25 -8.12
C GLU A 86 0.14 11.78 -8.13
N ILE A 87 -0.40 11.39 -6.98
CA ILE A 87 -1.83 11.08 -6.81
C ILE A 87 -2.67 12.33 -7.10
N THR A 88 -2.30 13.49 -6.55
CA THR A 88 -3.01 14.76 -6.78
C THR A 88 -2.99 15.15 -8.26
N ARG A 89 -1.87 14.94 -8.97
CA ARG A 89 -1.74 15.16 -10.42
C ARG A 89 -2.59 14.17 -11.22
N ALA A 90 -2.60 12.90 -10.82
CA ALA A 90 -3.45 11.89 -11.43
C ALA A 90 -4.95 12.18 -11.23
N LEU A 91 -5.32 12.74 -10.08
CA LEU A 91 -6.69 13.16 -9.74
C LEU A 91 -7.10 14.48 -10.41
N ALA A 92 -6.18 15.45 -10.54
CA ALA A 92 -6.42 16.72 -11.22
C ALA A 92 -6.69 16.57 -12.72
N GLY A 93 -6.39 15.41 -13.30
CA GLY A 93 -6.78 15.04 -14.66
C GLY A 93 -8.28 14.81 -14.85
N ASN A 94 -9.09 14.67 -13.78
CA ASN A 94 -10.49 14.25 -13.95
C ASN A 94 -11.56 14.83 -13.01
N THR A 95 -11.31 15.82 -12.16
CA THR A 95 -12.39 16.47 -11.38
C THR A 95 -12.18 17.96 -11.18
N ARG A 96 -13.13 18.77 -11.65
CA ARG A 96 -13.25 20.22 -11.40
C ARG A 96 -14.12 20.53 -10.17
N ASP A 97 -14.54 19.51 -9.42
CA ASP A 97 -15.55 19.63 -8.37
C ASP A 97 -14.97 19.53 -6.97
N ALA A 98 -15.67 20.16 -6.02
CA ALA A 98 -15.39 20.11 -4.59
C ALA A 98 -15.46 18.66 -4.06
N PHE A 99 -14.61 18.35 -3.08
CA PHE A 99 -14.67 17.10 -2.34
C PHE A 99 -15.96 17.01 -1.53
N THR A 100 -16.47 15.79 -1.41
CA THR A 100 -17.63 15.44 -0.57
C THR A 100 -17.22 14.37 0.43
N LYS A 101 -18.05 14.13 1.46
CA LYS A 101 -17.83 13.05 2.44
C LYS A 101 -17.72 11.64 1.83
N GLU A 102 -18.32 11.45 0.64
CA GLU A 102 -18.30 10.18 -0.11
C GLU A 102 -17.00 10.00 -0.90
N SER A 103 -16.12 11.01 -0.95
CA SER A 103 -14.88 10.95 -1.70
C SER A 103 -13.92 9.92 -1.10
N SER A 104 -13.40 9.03 -1.95
CA SER A 104 -12.36 8.08 -1.57
C SER A 104 -11.09 8.77 -1.04
N THR A 105 -10.81 9.99 -1.50
CA THR A 105 -9.71 10.84 -0.99
C THR A 105 -9.98 11.25 0.45
N VAL A 106 -11.18 11.73 0.76
CA VAL A 106 -11.59 12.10 2.14
C VAL A 106 -11.55 10.88 3.06
N ALA A 107 -12.08 9.74 2.61
CA ALA A 107 -12.06 8.49 3.37
C ALA A 107 -10.63 7.99 3.67
N SER A 108 -9.71 8.15 2.72
CA SER A 108 -8.30 7.78 2.90
C SER A 108 -7.61 8.64 3.95
N TRP A 109 -7.82 9.97 3.92
CA TRP A 109 -7.28 10.88 4.93
C TRP A 109 -7.84 10.60 6.32
N LEU A 110 -9.17 10.41 6.45
CA LEU A 110 -9.79 10.06 7.73
C LEU A 110 -9.25 8.74 8.29
N ARG A 111 -9.00 7.74 7.43
CA ARG A 111 -8.39 6.47 7.86
C ARG A 111 -6.97 6.69 8.40
N LEU A 112 -6.16 7.50 7.74
CA LEU A 112 -4.79 7.77 8.18
C LEU A 112 -4.77 8.54 9.51
N ILE A 113 -5.71 9.47 9.71
CA ILE A 113 -5.88 10.21 10.97
C ILE A 113 -6.35 9.28 12.09
N LYS A 114 -7.33 8.42 11.83
CA LYS A 114 -7.79 7.39 12.79
C LYS A 114 -6.69 6.39 13.18
N GLN A 115 -5.65 6.26 12.37
CA GLN A 115 -4.48 5.40 12.63
C GLN A 115 -3.32 6.15 13.27
N GLU A 116 -3.48 7.44 13.61
CA GLU A 116 -2.43 8.30 14.17
C GLU A 116 -1.19 8.44 13.28
N ILE A 117 -1.34 8.18 11.97
CA ILE A 117 -0.23 8.25 11.00
C ILE A 117 0.00 9.70 10.55
N VAL A 118 -1.08 10.50 10.53
CA VAL A 118 -1.10 11.92 10.17
C VAL A 118 -2.09 12.66 11.05
N THR A 119 -1.93 13.97 11.19
CA THR A 119 -2.93 14.83 11.85
C THR A 119 -3.80 15.53 10.82
N ALA A 120 -4.88 16.17 11.27
CA ALA A 120 -5.69 17.02 10.40
C ALA A 120 -4.87 18.20 9.81
N GLU A 121 -3.77 18.58 10.46
CA GLU A 121 -2.84 19.62 9.97
C GLU A 121 -1.98 19.16 8.79
N ASP A 122 -1.89 17.86 8.54
CA ASP A 122 -1.16 17.32 7.38
C ASP A 122 -2.03 17.27 6.11
N VAL A 123 -3.34 17.50 6.23
CA VAL A 123 -4.27 17.43 5.08
C VAL A 123 -4.06 18.63 4.15
N PRO A 124 -3.79 18.44 2.85
CA PRO A 124 -3.55 19.57 1.94
C PRO A 124 -4.71 20.56 1.87
N GLU A 125 -4.39 21.85 1.80
CA GLU A 125 -5.35 22.94 1.53
C GLU A 125 -5.76 22.98 0.04
N PHE A 126 -6.08 21.83 -0.53
CA PHE A 126 -6.49 21.70 -1.92
C PHE A 126 -8.02 21.70 -2.02
N LEU A 127 -8.56 22.70 -2.74
CA LEU A 127 -10.00 22.96 -2.79
C LEU A 127 -10.59 23.01 -1.37
N ASN A 128 -11.62 22.24 -1.09
CA ASN A 128 -12.26 22.10 0.22
C ASN A 128 -11.88 20.80 0.95
N LEU A 129 -10.80 20.11 0.55
CA LEU A 129 -10.44 18.80 1.11
C LEU A 129 -10.23 18.84 2.62
N ARG A 130 -9.39 19.77 3.10
CA ARG A 130 -9.12 19.96 4.53
C ARG A 130 -10.39 20.31 5.30
N GLU A 131 -11.22 21.20 4.75
CA GLU A 131 -12.47 21.62 5.38
C GLU A 131 -13.41 20.43 5.58
N VAL A 132 -13.58 19.58 4.57
CA VAL A 132 -14.44 18.40 4.65
C VAL A 132 -13.90 17.37 5.64
N VAL A 133 -12.58 17.14 5.65
CA VAL A 133 -11.96 16.21 6.62
C VAL A 133 -12.11 16.73 8.05
N LEU A 134 -11.86 18.02 8.29
CA LEU A 134 -12.05 18.65 9.60
C LEU A 134 -13.50 18.56 10.07
N HIS A 135 -14.45 18.87 9.19
CA HIS A 135 -15.88 18.80 9.52
C HIS A 135 -16.29 17.39 9.95
N ILE A 136 -15.79 16.35 9.28
CA ILE A 136 -16.09 14.96 9.66
C ILE A 136 -15.41 14.57 10.97
N ILE A 137 -14.20 15.06 11.24
CA ILE A 137 -13.51 14.83 12.53
C ILE A 137 -14.28 15.48 13.69
N GLU A 138 -14.83 16.68 13.46
CA GLU A 138 -15.70 17.39 14.40
C GLU A 138 -17.03 16.64 14.62
N GLU A 139 -17.67 16.16 13.55
CA GLU A 139 -18.92 15.37 13.63
C GLU A 139 -18.71 14.01 14.34
N ASP A 140 -17.63 13.29 14.02
CA ASP A 140 -17.33 11.96 14.58
C ASP A 140 -16.68 12.03 15.99
N GLY A 141 -16.37 13.23 16.51
CA GLY A 141 -15.76 13.41 17.84
C GLY A 141 -14.34 12.83 17.95
N LEU A 142 -13.57 12.85 16.87
CA LEU A 142 -12.25 12.23 16.77
C LEU A 142 -11.10 13.07 17.38
N TRP A 143 -11.41 14.13 18.12
CA TRP A 143 -10.42 15.06 18.71
C TRP A 143 -9.60 14.47 19.88
N ASN A 144 -9.86 13.23 20.29
CA ASN A 144 -9.16 12.58 21.40
C ASN A 144 -8.31 11.39 20.94
N VAL A 145 -7.46 11.62 19.95
CA VAL A 145 -6.35 10.72 19.63
C VAL A 145 -5.07 11.54 19.47
#